data_AF-A0A7Y7YDW2-F1
#
_entry.id   AF-A0A7Y7YDW2-F1
#
_cell.length_a   1.000
_cell.length_b   1.000
_cell.length_c   1.000
_cell.angle_alpha   90.00
_cell.angle_beta   90.00
_cell.angle_gamma   90.00
#
_symmetry.space_group_name_H-M   'P 1'
#
loop_
_entity.id
_entity.type
_entity.pdbx_description
1 polymer ?
#
loop_
_entity_poly.entity_id
_entity_poly.type
_entity_poly.pdbx_seq_one_letter_code
_entity_poly.pdbx_strand_id
1 'polypeptide(L)'
;MGPAKGMEPERCVRCTLCFEMRFERTALYALEHGFSVISSSLGISRWKDMKQITDSGIRSARKYPGVTDWDYNWRKSGGVARDRSAQADPPS
;
A
#
# COMPACT_ATOMS: atom_id res chain seq x y z
N MET A 1 14.16 -16.16 21.36
CA MET A 1 12.70 -15.90 21.30
C MET A 1 12.47 -15.00 20.09
N GLY A 2 12.00 -15.54 18.95
CA GLY A 2 11.66 -14.71 17.79
C GLY A 2 10.38 -13.90 18.06
N PRO A 3 10.06 -12.87 17.25
CA PRO A 3 8.81 -12.14 17.41
C PRO A 3 7.61 -13.11 17.30
N ALA A 4 6.55 -12.83 18.05
CA ALA A 4 5.32 -13.61 17.95
C ALA A 4 4.73 -13.45 16.54
N LYS A 5 4.21 -14.54 15.96
CA LYS A 5 3.61 -14.57 14.61
C LYS A 5 2.47 -13.54 14.53
N GLY A 6 2.69 -12.44 13.82
CA GLY A 6 1.78 -11.30 13.75
C GLY A 6 2.35 -9.98 14.28
N MET A 7 3.42 -10.03 15.09
CA MET A 7 4.15 -8.88 15.64
C MET A 7 5.43 -8.54 14.86
N GLU A 8 5.63 -9.15 13.69
CA GLU A 8 6.76 -8.83 12.82
C GLU A 8 6.78 -7.34 12.47
N PRO A 9 7.97 -6.70 12.44
CA PRO A 9 8.09 -5.29 12.16
C PRO A 9 7.43 -4.93 10.83
N GLU A 10 6.94 -3.68 10.73
CA GLU A 10 6.43 -3.16 9.46
C GLU A 10 7.49 -3.33 8.35
N ARG A 11 7.03 -3.41 7.09
CA ARG A 11 7.87 -3.66 5.89
C ARG A 11 8.37 -5.10 5.74
N CYS A 12 7.91 -6.03 6.58
CA CYS A 12 8.14 -7.46 6.38
C CYS A 12 7.11 -8.09 5.42
N VAL A 13 7.31 -9.38 5.08
CA VAL A 13 6.42 -10.18 4.21
C VAL A 13 4.95 -10.18 4.68
N ARG A 14 4.70 -10.09 5.99
CA ARG A 14 3.34 -9.99 6.54
C ARG A 14 2.60 -8.76 6.01
N CYS A 15 3.29 -7.62 5.86
CA CYS A 15 2.70 -6.41 5.31
C CYS A 15 2.33 -6.61 3.84
N THR A 16 3.20 -7.24 3.03
CA THR A 16 2.90 -7.60 1.64
C THR A 16 1.61 -8.42 1.54
N LEU A 17 1.50 -9.47 2.35
CA LEU A 17 0.35 -10.37 2.36
C LEU A 17 -0.94 -9.64 2.80
N CYS A 18 -0.84 -8.78 3.82
CA CYS A 18 -1.97 -7.95 4.25
C CYS A 18 -2.46 -7.01 3.14
N PHE A 19 -1.54 -6.38 2.40
CA PHE A 19 -1.90 -5.49 1.30
C PHE A 19 -2.49 -6.27 0.13
N GLU A 20 -1.88 -7.39 -0.27
CA GLU A 20 -2.40 -8.25 -1.35
C GLU A 20 -3.81 -8.73 -1.05
N MET A 21 -4.10 -9.25 0.15
CA MET A 21 -5.46 -9.69 0.50
C MET A 21 -6.50 -8.56 0.38
N ARG A 22 -6.13 -7.34 0.76
CA ARG A 22 -7.01 -6.17 0.65
C ARG A 22 -7.20 -5.76 -0.80
N PHE A 23 -6.11 -5.63 -1.56
CA PHE A 23 -6.16 -5.21 -2.97
C PHE A 23 -6.84 -6.25 -3.86
N GLU A 24 -6.67 -7.54 -3.60
CA GLU A 24 -7.37 -8.60 -4.33
C GLU A 24 -8.89 -8.41 -4.26
N ARG A 25 -9.40 -8.20 -3.04
CA ARG A 25 -10.83 -8.00 -2.83
C ARG A 25 -11.32 -6.69 -3.44
N THR A 26 -10.53 -5.63 -3.37
CA THR A 26 -10.85 -4.34 -3.99
C THR A 26 -10.85 -4.42 -5.52
N ALA A 27 -9.90 -5.12 -6.13
CA ALA A 27 -9.81 -5.26 -7.57
C ALA A 27 -10.94 -6.14 -8.15
N LEU A 28 -11.30 -7.23 -7.46
CA LEU A 28 -12.49 -8.01 -7.81
C LEU A 28 -13.76 -7.14 -7.76
N TYR A 29 -13.93 -6.38 -6.68
CA TYR A 29 -15.08 -5.49 -6.54
C TYR A 29 -15.13 -4.45 -7.66
N ALA A 30 -13.97 -3.90 -8.03
CA ALA A 30 -13.85 -2.94 -9.13
C ALA A 30 -14.32 -3.55 -10.47
N LEU A 31 -13.87 -4.77 -10.79
CA LEU A 31 -14.30 -5.47 -11.99
C LEU A 31 -15.82 -5.73 -12.00
N GLU A 32 -16.37 -6.24 -10.90
CA GLU A 32 -17.80 -6.57 -10.78
C GLU A 32 -18.72 -5.35 -10.94
N HIS A 33 -18.22 -4.15 -10.61
CA HIS A 33 -19.00 -2.92 -10.60
C HIS A 33 -18.59 -1.93 -11.70
N GLY A 34 -17.71 -2.34 -12.62
CA GLY A 34 -17.31 -1.51 -13.77
C GLY A 34 -16.39 -0.34 -13.42
N PHE A 35 -15.68 -0.38 -12.30
CA PHE A 35 -14.63 0.59 -12.00
C PHE A 35 -13.33 0.21 -12.70
N SER A 36 -12.73 1.14 -13.44
CA SER A 36 -11.47 0.91 -14.16
C SER A 36 -10.22 1.17 -13.32
N VAL A 37 -10.35 1.92 -12.22
CA VAL A 37 -9.22 2.37 -11.41
C VAL A 37 -9.49 2.16 -9.93
N ILE A 38 -8.50 1.62 -9.22
CA ILE A 38 -8.48 1.51 -7.75
C ILE A 38 -7.30 2.31 -7.19
N SER A 39 -7.38 2.70 -5.92
CA SER A 39 -6.25 3.31 -5.20
C SER A 39 -6.41 3.07 -3.70
N SER A 40 -5.40 3.42 -2.92
CA SER A 40 -5.38 3.12 -1.49
C SER A 40 -4.81 4.24 -0.61
N SER A 41 -5.53 4.53 0.48
CA SER A 41 -5.04 5.40 1.55
C SER A 41 -3.93 4.77 2.41
N LEU A 42 -3.63 3.48 2.21
CA LEU A 42 -2.54 2.79 2.91
C LEU A 42 -1.19 3.50 2.70
N GLY A 43 -0.99 4.08 1.51
CA GLY A 43 0.22 4.79 1.11
C GLY A 43 0.52 6.05 1.93
N ILE A 44 -0.48 6.62 2.62
CA ILE A 44 -0.33 7.87 3.40
C ILE A 44 0.49 7.64 4.69
N SER A 45 0.57 6.40 5.19
CA SER A 45 1.26 6.09 6.46
C SER A 45 2.78 6.16 6.31
N ARG A 46 3.44 7.04 7.08
CA ARG A 46 4.92 7.15 7.14
C ARG A 46 5.65 5.85 7.53
N TRP A 47 4.97 4.98 8.28
CA TRP A 47 5.57 3.76 8.82
C TRP A 47 5.64 2.63 7.79
N LYS A 48 4.77 2.69 6.77
CA LYS A 48 4.68 1.68 5.73
C LYS A 48 5.61 2.02 4.58
N ASP A 49 6.12 0.97 3.94
CA ASP A 49 6.86 1.10 2.70
C ASP A 49 5.88 1.37 1.55
N MET A 50 6.06 2.52 0.90
CA MET A 50 5.23 2.93 -0.23
C MET A 50 5.37 1.95 -1.39
N LYS A 51 6.59 1.49 -1.66
CA LYS A 51 6.87 0.58 -2.77
C LYS A 51 6.15 -0.75 -2.56
N GLN A 52 6.18 -1.28 -1.35
CA GLN A 52 5.48 -2.52 -0.99
C GLN A 52 3.96 -2.42 -1.22
N ILE A 53 3.36 -1.26 -0.92
CA ILE A 53 1.93 -1.03 -1.12
C ILE A 53 1.61 -0.96 -2.62
N THR A 54 2.34 -0.15 -3.37
CA THR A 54 2.18 0.00 -4.83
C THR A 54 2.37 -1.34 -5.54
N ASP A 55 3.42 -2.08 -5.22
CA ASP A 55 3.69 -3.38 -5.83
C ASP A 55 2.58 -4.41 -5.53
N SER A 56 1.99 -4.37 -4.33
CA SER A 56 0.83 -5.21 -3.99
C SER A 56 -0.42 -4.78 -4.76
N GLY A 57 -0.69 -3.48 -4.87
CA GLY A 57 -1.83 -2.94 -5.64
C GLY A 57 -1.77 -3.34 -7.11
N ILE A 58 -0.63 -3.07 -7.76
CA ILE A 58 -0.40 -3.44 -9.17
C ILE A 58 -0.54 -4.96 -9.37
N ARG A 59 0.07 -5.78 -8.51
CA ARG A 59 0.01 -7.25 -8.65
C ARG A 59 -1.41 -7.80 -8.52
N SER A 60 -2.22 -7.25 -7.62
CA SER A 60 -3.62 -7.63 -7.49
C SER A 60 -4.47 -7.12 -8.66
N ALA A 61 -4.31 -5.86 -9.08
CA ALA A 61 -5.05 -5.30 -10.21
C ALA A 61 -4.79 -6.04 -11.52
N ARG A 62 -3.54 -6.47 -11.78
CA ARG A 62 -3.15 -7.23 -13.00
C ARG A 62 -3.91 -8.55 -13.20
N LYS A 63 -4.55 -9.09 -12.16
CA LYS A 63 -5.38 -10.30 -12.25
C LYS A 63 -6.76 -10.04 -12.84
N TYR A 64 -7.20 -8.79 -12.89
CA TYR A 64 -8.54 -8.38 -13.30
C TYR A 64 -8.46 -7.48 -14.54
N PRO A 65 -8.91 -7.94 -15.73
CA PRO A 65 -8.86 -7.16 -16.96
C PRO A 65 -9.62 -5.83 -16.83
N GLY A 66 -9.02 -4.74 -17.31
CA GLY A 66 -9.63 -3.40 -17.27
C GLY A 66 -9.55 -2.69 -15.92
N VAL A 67 -8.94 -3.31 -14.89
CA VAL A 67 -8.68 -2.69 -13.59
C VAL A 67 -7.21 -2.34 -13.47
N THR A 68 -6.92 -1.09 -13.09
CA THR A 68 -5.55 -0.61 -12.83
C THR A 68 -5.45 0.00 -11.43
N ASP A 69 -4.30 -0.19 -10.77
CA ASP A 69 -3.98 0.53 -9.54
C ASP A 69 -3.41 1.91 -9.88
N TRP A 70 -3.93 2.95 -9.23
CA TRP A 70 -3.39 4.29 -9.31
C TRP A 70 -2.35 4.48 -8.21
N ASP A 71 -1.10 4.32 -8.61
CA ASP A 71 0.10 4.28 -7.78
C ASP A 71 0.63 5.65 -7.35
N TYR A 72 -0.16 6.70 -7.51
CA TYR A 72 0.30 8.06 -7.24
C TYR A 72 0.64 8.28 -5.77
N ASN A 73 1.82 8.85 -5.53
CA ASN A 73 2.28 9.17 -4.19
C ASN A 73 1.70 10.50 -3.71
N TRP A 74 0.66 10.42 -2.88
CA TRP A 74 -0.01 11.56 -2.27
C TRP A 74 0.67 12.07 -0.98
N ARG A 75 1.81 11.50 -0.57
CA ARG A 75 2.54 11.99 0.61
C ARG A 75 3.02 13.41 0.31
N LYS A 76 2.64 14.35 1.18
CA LYS A 76 3.30 15.66 1.22
C LYS A 76 4.77 15.44 1.58
N SER A 77 5.70 16.08 0.87
CA SER A 77 7.12 16.12 1.28
C SER A 77 7.21 16.72 2.69
N GLY A 78 7.49 15.88 3.70
CA GLY A 78 7.47 16.27 5.12
C GLY A 78 6.22 15.85 5.93
N GLY A 79 5.25 15.18 5.31
CA GLY A 79 4.06 14.61 5.97
C GLY A 79 3.03 15.62 6.46
N VAL A 80 2.07 15.16 7.28
CA VAL A 80 1.23 16.02 8.13
C VAL A 80 1.98 16.28 9.43
N ALA A 81 2.71 17.40 9.48
CA ALA A 81 3.48 17.78 10.66
C ALA A 81 2.55 17.99 11.88
N ARG A 82 2.74 17.16 12.91
CA ARG A 82 2.28 17.39 14.28
C ARG A 82 3.50 17.35 15.22
N ASP A 83 4.57 18.11 14.88
CA ASP A 83 5.83 18.30 15.68
C ASP A 83 6.66 17.00 15.96
N ARG A 84 8.01 16.93 16.06
CA ARG A 84 9.19 17.78 15.76
C ARG A 84 10.39 16.96 15.19
N SER A 85 10.19 15.74 14.70
CA SER A 85 11.27 14.85 14.21
C SER A 85 10.96 14.30 12.82
N ALA A 86 10.97 15.17 11.81
CA ALA A 86 10.78 14.75 10.43
C ALA A 86 12.02 13.98 9.95
N GLN A 87 11.93 12.64 9.91
CA GLN A 87 12.82 11.82 9.09
C GLN A 87 12.19 11.74 7.69
N ALA A 88 12.84 12.35 6.71
CA ALA A 88 12.46 12.25 5.31
C ALA A 88 12.76 10.84 4.78
N ASP A 89 11.90 10.32 3.91
CA ASP A 89 12.18 9.11 3.13
C ASP A 89 13.43 9.38 2.24
N PRO A 90 14.35 8.42 2.06
CA PRO A 90 15.50 8.60 1.18
C PRO A 90 15.03 8.81 -0.27
N PRO A 91 15.71 9.67 -1.06
CA PRO A 91 15.36 9.90 -2.45
C PRO A 91 15.57 8.61 -3.26
N SER A 92 14.67 8.42 -4.23
CA SER A 92 14.67 7.37 -5.26
C SER A 92 15.97 7.29 -6.04
#